data_AF-A0A936JN93-F1
#
_entry.id   AF-A0A936JN93-F1
#
_cell.length_a   1.000
_cell.length_b   1.000
_cell.length_c   1.000
_cell.angle_alpha   90.00
_cell.angle_beta   90.00
_cell.angle_gamma   90.00
#
_symmetry.space_group_name_H-M   'P 1'
#
loop_
_entity.id
_entity.type
_entity.pdbx_description
1 polymer ?
#
loop_
_entity_poly.entity_id
_entity_poly.type
_entity_poly.pdbx_seq_one_letter_code
_entity_poly.pdbx_strand_id
1 'polypeptide(L)'
;MFEPRIIKVSCPHCGAGLRINPQAAVVTCSYCQRSSFIHLPNRVDPPAPSGTQNYGHIHVSAAKAKQVVVLSVALGLLVVGLAVGGVVIAIMARSGTGRPHRTSLPASTRANHGNADACDKAVACCKALLGAVPGQPQNERTCEALRALTDAECSKQHETFRNSAKQLGQACD
;
A
#
# COMPACT_ATOMS: atom_id res chain seq x y z
N MET A 1 13.99 9.00 -24.86
CA MET A 1 13.35 10.34 -24.79
C MET A 1 12.34 10.28 -23.65
N PHE A 2 12.46 11.11 -22.62
CA PHE A 2 11.50 11.12 -21.50
C PHE A 2 10.38 12.10 -21.84
N GLU A 3 9.17 11.59 -22.03
CA GLU A 3 7.99 12.46 -22.22
C GLU A 3 7.73 13.26 -20.94
N PRO A 4 7.61 14.61 -21.03
CA PRO A 4 7.39 15.45 -19.86
C PRO A 4 6.02 15.16 -19.25
N ARG A 5 5.99 14.48 -18.10
CA ARG A 5 4.77 14.26 -17.35
C ARG A 5 4.35 15.53 -16.64
N ILE A 6 3.19 16.06 -17.00
CA ILE A 6 2.56 17.20 -16.34
C ILE A 6 1.95 16.73 -15.01
N ILE A 7 2.49 17.22 -13.89
CA ILE A 7 1.95 16.93 -12.56
C ILE A 7 1.02 18.09 -12.16
N LYS A 8 -0.19 17.76 -11.70
CA LYS A 8 -1.10 18.73 -11.08
C LYS A 8 -0.71 18.91 -9.61
N VAL A 9 -0.36 20.14 -9.23
CA VAL A 9 -0.18 20.54 -7.82
C VAL A 9 -0.90 21.85 -7.55
N SER A 10 -1.12 22.18 -6.29
CA SER A 10 -1.77 23.45 -5.93
C SER A 10 -0.74 24.52 -5.57
N CYS A 11 -1.00 25.77 -5.96
CA CYS A 11 -0.18 26.91 -5.58
C CYS A 11 -0.26 27.14 -4.05
N PRO A 12 0.87 27.26 -3.34
CA PRO A 12 0.85 27.47 -1.88
C PRO A 12 0.30 28.85 -1.48
N HIS A 13 0.26 29.81 -2.39
CA HIS A 13 -0.20 31.17 -2.10
C HIS A 13 -1.70 31.39 -2.34
N CYS A 14 -2.29 30.75 -3.34
CA CYS A 14 -3.69 30.98 -3.73
C CYS A 14 -4.53 29.70 -3.89
N GLY A 15 -3.94 28.52 -3.75
CA GLY A 15 -4.63 27.23 -3.90
C GLY A 15 -4.94 26.81 -5.34
N ALA A 16 -4.71 27.66 -6.34
CA ALA A 16 -5.02 27.36 -7.73
C ALA A 16 -4.19 26.16 -8.27
N GLY A 17 -4.80 25.34 -9.12
CA GLY A 17 -4.12 24.21 -9.75
C GLY A 17 -3.07 24.66 -10.78
N LEU A 18 -1.84 24.17 -10.61
CA LEU A 18 -0.68 24.43 -11.45
C LEU A 18 -0.27 23.18 -12.23
N ARG A 19 0.12 23.40 -13.48
CA ARG A 19 0.76 22.41 -14.34
C ARG A 19 2.27 22.63 -14.25
N ILE A 20 2.97 21.72 -13.57
CA ILE A 20 4.41 21.85 -13.38
C ILE A 20 5.16 20.92 -14.33
N ASN A 21 6.19 21.46 -14.98
CA ASN A 21 7.23 20.65 -15.61
C ASN A 21 8.24 20.24 -14.52
N PRO A 22 8.37 18.95 -14.19
CA PRO A 22 9.29 18.49 -13.14
C PRO A 22 10.77 18.76 -13.45
N GLN A 23 11.12 19.14 -14.67
CA GLN A 23 12.48 19.53 -15.02
C GLN A 23 12.82 20.97 -14.66
N ALA A 24 11.81 21.83 -14.50
CA ALA A 24 11.99 23.23 -14.12
C ALA A 24 12.29 23.35 -12.62
N ALA A 25 13.20 24.25 -12.24
CA ALA A 25 13.55 24.53 -10.85
C ALA A 25 12.55 25.48 -10.16
N VAL A 26 11.94 26.36 -10.96
CA VAL A 26 11.01 27.41 -10.52
C VAL A 26 9.76 27.34 -11.37
N VAL A 27 8.60 27.53 -10.75
CA VAL A 27 7.33 27.73 -11.46
C VAL A 27 6.69 29.04 -11.00
N THR A 28 6.10 29.77 -11.95
CA THR A 28 5.30 30.96 -11.66
C THR A 28 3.82 30.62 -11.78
N CYS A 29 3.03 30.96 -10.76
CA CYS A 29 1.60 30.75 -10.80
C CYS A 29 0.93 31.67 -11.82
N SER A 30 0.16 31.14 -12.76
CA SER A 30 -0.58 31.94 -13.75
C SER A 30 -1.69 32.79 -13.13
N TYR A 31 -2.13 32.48 -11.91
CA TYR A 31 -3.24 33.16 -11.23
C TYR A 31 -2.76 34.31 -10.36
N CYS A 32 -1.85 34.05 -9.41
CA CYS A 32 -1.36 35.08 -8.47
C CYS A 32 0.01 35.66 -8.84
N GLN A 33 0.62 35.20 -9.95
CA GLN A 33 1.93 35.62 -10.46
C GLN A 33 3.12 35.44 -9.50
N ARG A 34 2.93 34.71 -8.40
CA ARG A 34 4.01 34.38 -7.47
C ARG A 34 4.80 33.17 -7.95
N SER A 35 6.11 33.22 -7.75
CA SER A 35 7.05 32.14 -8.06
C SER A 35 7.26 31.22 -6.85
N SER A 36 7.49 29.94 -7.12
CA SER A 36 7.73 28.92 -6.10
C SER A 36 8.78 27.92 -6.56
N PHE A 37 9.58 27.41 -5.62
CA PHE A 37 10.60 26.39 -5.87
C PHE A 37 10.00 25.00 -5.86
N ILE A 38 10.52 24.15 -6.76
CA ILE A 38 10.11 22.75 -6.86
C ILE A 38 11.22 21.90 -6.25
N HIS A 39 10.93 21.30 -5.10
CA HIS A 39 11.83 20.33 -4.48
C HIS A 39 11.46 18.93 -4.98
N LEU A 40 12.37 18.33 -5.76
CA LEU A 40 12.25 16.94 -6.18
C LEU A 40 13.09 16.05 -5.26
N PRO A 41 12.55 14.90 -4.82
CA PRO A 41 13.35 13.91 -4.13
C PRO A 41 14.45 13.42 -5.07
N ASN A 42 15.71 13.45 -4.62
CA ASN A 42 16.93 13.10 -5.36
C ASN A 42 17.49 14.14 -6.34
N ARG A 43 17.10 15.43 -6.24
CA ARG A 43 17.87 16.52 -6.86
C ARG A 43 18.56 17.34 -5.79
N VAL A 44 19.77 17.81 -6.10
CA VAL A 44 20.43 18.86 -5.32
C VAL A 44 19.59 20.12 -5.48
N ASP A 45 19.24 20.74 -4.36
CA ASP A 45 18.46 21.97 -4.37
C ASP A 45 19.26 23.06 -5.10
N PRO A 46 18.63 23.79 -6.04
CA PRO A 46 19.30 24.89 -6.71
C PRO A 46 19.66 25.97 -5.67
N PRO A 47 20.80 26.68 -5.84
CA PRO A 47 21.16 27.77 -4.96
C PRO A 47 20.02 28.79 -4.92
N ALA A 48 19.68 29.26 -3.72
CA ALA A 48 18.65 30.27 -3.55
C ALA A 48 19.02 31.50 -4.40
N PRO A 49 18.09 32.06 -5.20
CA PRO A 49 18.37 33.27 -5.95
C PRO A 49 18.70 34.39 -4.97
N SER A 50 19.67 35.22 -5.34
CA SER A 50 20.09 36.41 -4.61
C SER A 50 18.96 37.44 -4.59
N GLY A 51 18.03 37.30 -3.63
CA GLY A 51 16.93 38.22 -3.39
C GLY A 51 16.07 37.76 -2.22
N THR A 52 15.77 38.67 -1.30
CA THR A 52 14.96 38.49 -0.08
C THR A 52 13.46 38.28 -0.37
N GLN A 53 13.11 37.69 -1.51
CA GLN A 53 11.70 37.45 -1.82
C GLN A 53 11.21 36.18 -1.11
N ASN A 54 10.05 36.27 -0.49
CA ASN A 54 9.37 35.14 0.15
C ASN A 54 8.91 34.15 -0.92
N TYR A 55 9.76 33.17 -1.23
CA TYR A 55 9.41 32.11 -2.17
C TYR A 55 8.63 31.00 -1.46
N GLY A 56 7.57 30.50 -2.11
CA GLY A 56 6.89 29.29 -1.67
C GLY A 56 7.70 28.04 -2.01
N HIS A 57 7.64 27.01 -1.15
CA HIS A 57 8.25 25.70 -1.40
C HIS A 57 7.17 24.68 -1.77
N ILE A 58 7.35 24.00 -2.89
CA ILE A 58 6.46 22.92 -3.36
C ILE A 58 7.24 21.60 -3.29
N HIS A 59 6.84 20.72 -2.38
CA HIS A 59 7.39 19.37 -2.27
C HIS A 59 6.59 18.42 -3.16
N VAL A 60 7.22 17.89 -4.21
CA VAL A 60 6.59 16.90 -5.07
C VAL A 60 6.94 15.51 -4.55
N SER A 61 6.02 14.87 -3.83
CA SER A 61 6.22 13.49 -3.37
C SER A 61 6.26 12.56 -4.59
N ALA A 62 7.45 12.08 -4.98
CA ALA A 62 7.61 11.08 -6.06
C ALA A 62 6.93 9.73 -5.72
N ALA A 63 6.48 9.54 -4.48
CA ALA A 63 5.96 8.29 -3.95
C ALA A 63 4.74 7.72 -4.72
N LYS A 64 3.89 8.56 -5.32
CA LYS A 64 2.66 8.05 -5.97
C LYS A 64 2.84 7.53 -7.39
N ALA A 65 3.97 7.80 -8.05
CA ALA A 65 4.17 7.36 -9.44
C ALA A 65 4.59 5.88 -9.56
N LYS A 66 5.31 5.33 -8.56
CA LYS A 66 5.76 3.93 -8.59
C LYS A 66 4.66 2.94 -8.22
N GLN A 67 3.72 3.33 -7.35
CA GLN A 67 2.72 2.41 -6.81
C GLN A 67 1.67 1.96 -7.85
N VAL A 68 1.36 2.83 -8.82
CA VAL A 68 0.38 2.49 -9.88
C VAL A 68 0.93 1.44 -10.84
N VAL A 69 2.22 1.51 -11.19
CA VAL A 69 2.84 0.58 -12.15
C VAL A 69 2.90 -0.85 -11.60
N VAL A 70 3.26 -0.99 -10.31
CA VAL A 70 3.35 -2.32 -9.66
C VAL A 70 1.97 -2.99 -9.57
N LEU A 71 0.92 -2.22 -9.25
CA LEU A 71 -0.44 -2.75 -9.15
C LEU A 71 -0.96 -3.27 -10.50
N SER A 72 -0.70 -2.56 -11.60
CA SER A 72 -1.12 -2.98 -12.94
C SER A 72 -0.46 -4.28 -13.40
N VAL A 73 0.83 -4.48 -13.10
CA VAL A 73 1.54 -5.71 -13.47
C VAL A 73 1.04 -6.91 -12.67
N ALA A 74 0.81 -6.73 -11.37
CA ALA A 74 0.27 -7.79 -10.51
C ALA A 74 -1.13 -8.24 -10.95
N LEU A 75 -2.01 -7.29 -11.29
CA LEU A 75 -3.35 -7.62 -11.80
C LEU A 75 -3.29 -8.36 -13.13
N GLY A 76 -2.42 -7.92 -14.05
CA GLY A 76 -2.25 -8.57 -15.35
C GLY A 76 -1.79 -10.02 -15.22
N LEU A 77 -0.79 -10.29 -14.36
CA LEU A 77 -0.31 -11.65 -14.09
C LEU A 77 -1.39 -12.53 -13.45
N LEU A 78 -2.23 -11.97 -12.58
CA LEU A 78 -3.31 -12.70 -11.93
C LEU A 78 -4.41 -13.11 -12.93
N VAL A 79 -4.78 -12.22 -13.86
CA VAL A 79 -5.76 -12.52 -14.92
C VAL A 79 -5.21 -13.57 -15.90
N VAL A 80 -3.95 -13.44 -16.33
CA VAL A 80 -3.32 -14.44 -17.21
C VAL A 80 -3.16 -15.79 -16.49
N GLY A 81 -2.77 -15.78 -15.22
CA GLY A 81 -2.68 -16.99 -14.40
C GLY A 81 -4.03 -17.71 -14.23
N LEU A 82 -5.11 -16.97 -14.02
CA LEU A 82 -6.46 -17.54 -13.93
C LEU A 82 -6.96 -18.09 -15.28
N ALA A 83 -6.65 -17.42 -16.39
CA ALA A 83 -7.01 -17.91 -17.73
C ALA A 83 -6.30 -19.22 -18.05
N VAL A 84 -4.99 -19.31 -17.80
CA VAL A 84 -4.19 -20.53 -18.03
C VAL A 84 -4.57 -21.63 -17.04
N GLY A 85 -4.74 -21.31 -15.75
CA GLY A 85 -5.15 -22.27 -14.72
C GLY A 85 -6.57 -22.81 -14.94
N GLY A 86 -7.51 -21.98 -15.40
CA GLY A 86 -8.87 -22.38 -15.71
C GLY A 86 -8.96 -23.38 -16.87
N VAL A 87 -8.11 -23.23 -17.89
CA VAL A 87 -8.04 -24.17 -19.02
C VAL A 87 -7.53 -25.54 -18.57
N VAL A 88 -6.54 -25.61 -17.67
CA VAL A 88 -6.02 -26.89 -17.15
C VAL A 88 -7.06 -27.62 -16.29
N ILE A 89 -7.80 -26.89 -15.45
CA ILE A 89 -8.88 -27.47 -14.62
C ILE A 89 -10.05 -27.97 -15.48
N ALA A 90 -10.41 -27.24 -16.55
CA ALA A 90 -11.46 -27.66 -17.47
C ALA A 90 -11.10 -28.93 -18.27
N ILE A 91 -9.82 -29.13 -18.58
CA ILE A 91 -9.34 -30.36 -19.26
C ILE A 91 -9.37 -31.56 -18.29
N MET A 92 -9.01 -31.37 -17.01
CA MET A 92 -9.06 -32.46 -16.03
C MET A 92 -10.49 -32.84 -15.59
N ALA A 93 -11.44 -31.90 -15.62
CA ALA A 93 -12.84 -32.17 -15.27
C ALA A 93 -13.58 -33.07 -16.30
N ARG A 94 -13.05 -33.22 -17.53
CA ARG A 94 -13.66 -34.07 -18.56
C ARG A 94 -13.34 -35.56 -18.42
N SER A 95 -12.42 -35.93 -17.54
CA SER A 95 -11.88 -37.31 -17.43
C SER A 95 -12.35 -38.09 -16.21
N GLY A 96 -13.25 -37.54 -15.38
CA GLY A 96 -13.61 -38.15 -14.10
C GLY A 96 -15.09 -38.03 -13.75
N THR A 97 -15.94 -38.87 -14.34
CA THR A 97 -17.27 -39.16 -13.77
C THR A 97 -17.11 -40.10 -12.56
N GLY A 98 -16.47 -39.60 -11.50
CA GLY A 98 -16.46 -40.22 -10.18
C GLY A 98 -17.51 -39.55 -9.31
N ARG A 99 -18.58 -40.27 -8.98
CA ARG A 99 -19.64 -39.85 -8.04
C ARG A 99 -19.03 -39.19 -6.79
N PRO A 100 -19.42 -37.95 -6.44
CA PRO A 100 -19.07 -37.41 -5.13
C PRO A 100 -19.88 -38.16 -4.07
N HIS A 101 -19.18 -38.97 -3.27
CA HIS A 101 -19.71 -39.49 -2.03
C HIS A 101 -19.98 -38.29 -1.13
N ARG A 102 -21.26 -38.04 -0.85
CA ARG A 102 -21.73 -37.07 0.13
C ARG A 102 -21.33 -37.60 1.51
N THR A 103 -20.12 -37.26 1.97
CA THR A 103 -19.73 -37.47 3.36
C THR A 103 -20.35 -36.34 4.16
N SER A 104 -21.50 -36.62 4.77
CA SER A 104 -22.08 -35.80 5.82
C SER A 104 -21.06 -35.64 6.95
N LEU A 105 -20.53 -34.43 7.14
CA LEU A 105 -19.74 -34.09 8.32
C LEU A 105 -20.64 -34.11 9.55
N PRO A 106 -20.25 -34.80 10.65
CA PRO A 106 -20.88 -34.59 11.94
C PRO A 106 -20.51 -33.19 12.45
N ALA A 107 -21.52 -32.49 12.97
CA ALA A 107 -21.32 -31.38 13.89
C ALA A 107 -20.48 -31.90 15.08
N SER A 108 -19.20 -31.59 15.08
CA SER A 108 -18.29 -31.91 16.18
C SER A 108 -17.73 -30.59 16.71
N THR A 109 -18.52 -30.01 17.59
CA THR A 109 -18.10 -29.02 18.58
C THR A 109 -17.00 -29.66 19.42
N ARG A 110 -15.73 -29.35 19.13
CA ARG A 110 -14.64 -29.67 20.06
C ARG A 110 -13.62 -28.53 20.06
N ALA A 111 -13.57 -27.87 21.20
CA ALA A 111 -12.63 -26.82 21.56
C ALA A 111 -11.20 -27.22 21.17
N ASN A 112 -10.64 -26.52 20.19
CA ASN A 112 -9.23 -26.58 19.86
C ASN A 112 -8.58 -25.33 20.47
N HIS A 113 -8.35 -25.37 21.79
CA HIS A 113 -7.78 -24.28 22.59
C HIS A 113 -6.29 -23.98 22.31
N GLY A 114 -5.70 -24.55 21.26
CA GLY A 114 -4.31 -24.25 20.85
C GLY A 114 -4.16 -23.34 19.63
N ASN A 115 -5.26 -23.00 18.94
CA ASN A 115 -5.21 -22.33 17.63
C ASN A 115 -5.67 -20.86 17.65
N ALA A 116 -6.51 -20.47 18.61
CA ALA A 116 -6.94 -19.06 18.77
C ALA A 116 -5.76 -18.10 19.04
N ASP A 117 -4.63 -18.64 19.54
CA ASP A 117 -3.43 -17.86 19.85
C ASP A 117 -2.77 -17.21 18.63
N ALA A 118 -2.86 -17.80 17.44
CA ALA A 118 -2.12 -17.28 16.29
C ALA A 118 -2.67 -15.94 15.78
N CYS A 119 -4.00 -15.84 15.65
CA CYS A 119 -4.65 -14.60 15.24
C CYS A 119 -4.58 -13.53 16.33
N ASP A 120 -4.74 -13.89 17.61
CA ASP A 120 -4.65 -12.91 18.69
C ASP A 120 -3.22 -12.33 18.82
N LYS A 121 -2.17 -13.14 18.61
CA LYS A 121 -0.79 -12.65 18.52
C LYS A 121 -0.58 -11.73 17.33
N ALA A 122 -1.15 -12.06 16.16
CA ALA A 122 -1.08 -11.20 14.99
C ALA A 122 -1.76 -9.83 15.23
N VAL A 123 -2.93 -9.82 15.86
CA VAL A 123 -3.69 -8.61 16.22
C VAL A 123 -2.91 -7.78 17.24
N ALA A 124 -2.34 -8.41 18.27
CA ALA A 124 -1.54 -7.73 19.27
C ALA A 124 -0.31 -7.05 18.65
N CYS A 125 0.42 -7.75 17.77
CA CYS A 125 1.56 -7.14 17.08
C CYS A 125 1.15 -6.01 16.14
N CYS A 126 0.04 -6.18 15.41
CA CYS A 126 -0.52 -5.11 14.57
C CYS A 126 -0.84 -3.86 15.40
N LYS A 127 -1.46 -4.03 16.58
CA LYS A 127 -1.74 -2.94 17.51
C LYS A 127 -0.46 -2.31 18.07
N ALA A 128 0.59 -3.08 18.36
CA ALA A 128 1.86 -2.53 18.83
C ALA A 128 2.55 -1.67 17.76
N LEU A 129 2.57 -2.14 16.51
CA LEU A 129 3.15 -1.41 15.37
C LEU A 129 2.39 -0.12 15.06
N LEU A 130 1.06 -0.18 15.07
CA LEU A 130 0.22 0.96 14.70
C LEU A 130 -0.10 1.89 15.88
N GLY A 131 -0.06 1.38 17.11
CA GLY A 131 -0.32 2.12 18.35
C GLY A 131 0.75 3.17 18.68
N ALA A 132 1.92 3.08 18.05
CA ALA A 132 2.90 4.16 18.04
C ALA A 132 2.36 5.45 17.37
N VAL A 133 1.24 5.38 16.65
CA VAL A 133 0.57 6.51 16.01
C VAL A 133 -0.71 6.85 16.78
N PRO A 134 -0.69 7.80 17.75
CA PRO A 134 -1.87 8.16 18.51
C PRO A 134 -2.96 8.79 17.63
N GLY A 135 -4.22 8.38 17.83
CA GLY A 135 -5.40 9.08 17.29
C GLY A 135 -6.00 8.54 15.99
N GLN A 136 -5.67 7.32 15.54
CA GLN A 136 -6.30 6.72 14.35
C GLN A 136 -7.19 5.51 14.68
N PRO A 137 -8.52 5.70 14.84
CA PRO A 137 -9.47 4.60 15.08
C PRO A 137 -9.56 3.61 13.91
N GLN A 138 -9.10 4.01 12.72
CA GLN A 138 -9.04 3.14 11.55
C GLN A 138 -7.99 2.04 11.69
N ASN A 139 -6.88 2.30 12.41
CA ASN A 139 -5.83 1.31 12.63
C ASN A 139 -6.33 0.16 13.50
N GLU A 140 -7.13 0.46 14.51
CA GLU A 140 -7.69 -0.54 15.41
C GLU A 140 -8.66 -1.47 14.69
N ARG A 141 -9.56 -0.92 13.85
CA ARG A 141 -10.46 -1.72 13.00
C ARG A 141 -9.68 -2.59 12.01
N THR A 142 -8.57 -2.08 11.47
CA THR A 142 -7.74 -2.83 10.52
C THR A 142 -7.08 -4.03 11.22
N CYS A 143 -6.56 -3.85 12.43
CA CYS A 143 -6.02 -4.97 13.21
C CYS A 143 -7.12 -5.96 13.61
N GLU A 144 -8.32 -5.51 13.98
CA GLU A 144 -9.42 -6.41 14.33
C GLU A 144 -9.91 -7.26 13.14
N ALA A 145 -9.83 -6.73 11.91
CA ALA A 145 -10.18 -7.48 10.70
C ALA A 145 -9.31 -8.73 10.50
N LEU A 146 -8.12 -8.81 11.10
CA LEU A 146 -7.28 -10.01 11.05
C LEU A 146 -7.94 -11.22 11.71
N ARG A 147 -8.86 -11.00 12.67
CA ARG A 147 -9.62 -12.10 13.30
C ARG A 147 -10.60 -12.79 12.36
N ALA A 148 -10.93 -12.18 11.23
CA ALA A 148 -11.76 -12.78 10.20
C ALA A 148 -10.98 -13.72 9.26
N LEU A 149 -9.64 -13.75 9.36
CA LEU A 149 -8.80 -14.61 8.54
C LEU A 149 -8.71 -16.04 9.10
N THR A 150 -8.23 -16.96 8.27
CA THR A 150 -7.93 -18.32 8.71
C THR A 150 -6.62 -18.38 9.53
N ASP A 151 -6.44 -19.40 10.38
CA ASP A 151 -5.23 -19.57 11.20
C ASP A 151 -3.93 -19.55 10.38
N ALA A 152 -3.96 -20.17 9.19
CA ALA A 152 -2.83 -20.22 8.27
C ALA A 152 -2.47 -18.84 7.70
N GLU A 153 -3.47 -17.98 7.48
CA GLU A 153 -3.25 -16.60 7.06
C GLU A 153 -2.78 -15.73 8.23
N CYS A 154 -3.36 -15.92 9.42
CA CYS A 154 -2.93 -15.22 10.63
C CYS A 154 -1.46 -15.50 10.96
N SER A 155 -0.98 -16.74 10.86
CA SER A 155 0.42 -17.07 11.12
C SER A 155 1.37 -16.37 10.13
N LYS A 156 1.00 -16.32 8.84
CA LYS A 156 1.75 -15.62 7.80
C LYS A 156 1.76 -14.10 8.01
N GLN A 157 0.62 -13.53 8.41
CA GLN A 157 0.50 -12.11 8.74
C GLN A 157 1.33 -11.78 9.98
N HIS A 158 1.29 -12.62 11.01
CA HIS A 158 2.07 -12.44 12.22
C HIS A 158 3.58 -12.42 11.93
N GLU A 159 4.09 -13.34 11.12
CA GLU A 159 5.52 -13.34 10.74
C GLU A 159 5.91 -12.05 9.99
N THR A 160 5.02 -11.55 9.12
CA THR A 160 5.21 -10.29 8.41
C THR A 160 5.31 -9.12 9.40
N PHE A 161 4.36 -9.00 10.34
CA PHE A 161 4.39 -7.96 11.35
C PHE A 161 5.62 -8.06 12.25
N ARG A 162 6.01 -9.28 12.65
CA ARG A 162 7.21 -9.50 13.47
C ARG A 162 8.49 -9.03 12.77
N ASN A 163 8.61 -9.27 11.46
CA ASN A 163 9.74 -8.80 10.67
C ASN A 163 9.76 -7.26 10.56
N SER A 164 8.59 -6.63 10.38
CA SER A 164 8.47 -5.17 10.40
C SER A 164 8.81 -4.57 11.77
N ALA A 165 8.36 -5.18 12.87
CA ALA A 165 8.69 -4.75 14.22
C ALA A 165 10.21 -4.78 14.47
N LYS A 166 10.89 -5.86 14.05
CA LYS A 166 12.36 -5.95 14.13
C LYS A 166 13.08 -4.84 13.37
N GLN A 167 12.59 -4.46 12.19
CA GLN A 167 13.16 -3.35 11.42
C GLN A 167 13.03 -1.99 12.13
N LEU A 168 12.01 -1.85 12.98
CA LEU A 168 11.76 -0.66 13.80
C LEU A 168 12.42 -0.75 15.19
N GLY A 169 13.18 -1.81 15.48
CA GLY A 169 13.77 -2.04 16.80
C GLY A 169 12.75 -2.39 17.88
N GLN A 170 11.57 -2.87 17.48
CA GLN A 170 10.49 -3.28 18.37
C GLN A 170 10.35 -4.81 18.40
N ALA A 171 9.85 -5.34 19.51
CA ALA A 171 9.49 -6.75 19.64
C ALA A 171 7.97 -6.90 19.70
N CYS A 172 7.46 -7.92 19.01
CA CYS A 172 6.11 -8.41 19.14
C CYS A 172 6.22 -9.91 19.43
N ASP A 173 5.84 -10.32 20.63
CA ASP A 173 5.79 -11.72 21.05
C ASP A 173 4.45 -12.04 21.72
#